data_AF-A0A8T5AHX0-F1
#
_entry.id   AF-A0A8T5AHX0-F1
#
_cell.length_a   1.000
_cell.length_b   1.000
_cell.length_c   1.000
_cell.angle_alpha   90.00
_cell.angle_beta   90.00
_cell.angle_gamma   90.00
#
_symmetry.space_group_name_H-M   'P 1'
#
loop_
_entity.id
_entity.type
_entity.pdbx_description
1 polymer ?
#
loop_
_entity_poly.entity_id
_entity_poly.type
_entity_poly.pdbx_seq_one_letter_code
_entity_poly.pdbx_strand_id
1 'polypeptide(L)'
;MVKCSNCGFELPEDAFFCPNCGAPVRRIVEIQRVPENVWRSVRLSLIGTFLSIIISSIIAVAAEGFDPYFIPTFISALIIIYMSGTKSLRDALIISTLIYLITEAILSGIFLGTLYVQGIKLSTYYSMYYGEAPTLTDVILYSISPITAVLAGFIGYKISLGREVSYERFREEPSPTLFSSAKVSLKKFKYIFLGFFIKSKLDAEGR
;
A
#
# COMPACT_ATOMS: atom_id res chain seq x y z
N MET A 1 -15.79 17.70 35.64
CA MET A 1 -17.05 18.45 35.50
C MET A 1 -16.97 19.35 34.27
N VAL A 2 -17.90 19.18 33.33
CA VAL A 2 -17.97 19.97 32.08
C VAL A 2 -19.13 20.97 32.22
N LYS A 3 -18.94 22.22 31.81
CA LYS A 3 -20.00 23.25 31.80
C LYS A 3 -20.56 23.41 30.40
N CYS A 4 -21.87 23.65 30.31
CA CYS A 4 -22.50 23.95 29.03
C CYS A 4 -21.94 25.26 28.47
N SER A 5 -21.45 25.23 27.23
CA SER A 5 -20.93 26.40 26.54
C SER A 5 -21.99 27.46 26.22
N ASN A 6 -23.28 27.10 26.27
CA ASN A 6 -24.38 28.00 25.96
C ASN A 6 -24.97 28.69 27.21
N CYS A 7 -25.12 27.98 28.32
CA CYS A 7 -25.78 28.52 29.53
C CYS A 7 -24.96 28.41 30.83
N GLY A 8 -23.75 27.84 30.80
CA GLY A 8 -22.89 27.71 31.97
C GLY A 8 -23.31 26.64 32.99
N PHE A 9 -24.42 25.94 32.76
CA PHE A 9 -24.92 24.88 33.65
C PHE A 9 -23.94 23.71 33.74
N GLU A 10 -23.79 23.14 34.93
CA GLU A 10 -22.92 21.98 35.16
C GLU A 10 -23.55 20.71 34.61
N LEU A 11 -22.84 20.06 33.70
CA LEU A 11 -23.32 18.88 33.00
C LEU A 11 -22.79 17.61 33.68
N PRO A 12 -23.63 16.57 33.84
CA PRO A 12 -23.15 15.24 34.20
C PRO A 12 -22.27 14.67 33.08
N GLU A 13 -21.36 13.77 33.41
CA GLU A 13 -20.28 13.31 32.50
C GLU A 13 -20.79 12.65 31.21
N ASP A 14 -22.06 12.19 31.21
CA ASP A 14 -22.70 11.53 30.08
C ASP A 14 -23.87 12.27 29.42
N ALA A 15 -24.06 13.56 29.71
CA ALA A 15 -25.11 14.35 29.05
C ALA A 15 -24.83 14.54 27.54
N PHE A 16 -25.75 14.06 26.69
CA PHE A 16 -25.76 14.37 25.25
C PHE A 16 -26.34 15.76 24.96
N PHE A 17 -27.27 16.20 25.79
CA PHE A 17 -27.95 17.49 25.71
C PHE A 17 -27.94 18.15 27.08
N CYS A 18 -27.85 19.48 27.11
CA CYS A 18 -27.95 20.21 28.36
C CYS A 18 -29.39 20.13 28.89
N PRO A 19 -29.62 19.65 30.12
CA PRO A 19 -30.97 19.57 30.69
C PRO A 19 -31.60 20.95 30.94
N ASN A 20 -30.78 22.00 31.02
CA ASN A 20 -31.26 23.36 31.28
C ASN A 20 -31.65 24.12 29.99
N CYS A 21 -30.82 24.07 28.94
CA CYS A 21 -31.06 24.86 27.72
C CYS A 21 -31.34 24.03 26.45
N GLY A 22 -31.30 22.70 26.54
CA GLY A 22 -31.48 21.81 25.38
C GLY A 22 -30.32 21.82 24.38
N ALA A 23 -29.29 22.65 24.59
CA ALA A 23 -28.17 22.74 23.66
C ALA A 23 -27.40 21.41 23.61
N PRO A 24 -27.01 20.92 22.41
CA PRO A 24 -26.23 19.71 22.28
C PRO A 24 -24.85 19.91 22.92
N VAL A 25 -24.45 18.97 23.76
CA VAL A 25 -23.13 18.99 24.39
C VAL A 25 -22.13 18.49 23.36
N ARG A 26 -21.33 19.40 22.81
CA ARG A 26 -20.20 19.04 21.95
C ARG A 26 -19.16 18.35 22.82
N ARG A 27 -19.27 17.03 22.99
CA ARG A 27 -18.16 16.23 23.51
C ARG A 27 -17.04 16.34 22.49
N ILE A 28 -15.95 16.99 22.90
CA ILE A 28 -14.67 16.79 22.23
C ILE A 28 -14.31 15.34 22.57
N VAL A 29 -14.73 14.42 21.72
CA VAL A 29 -14.22 13.05 21.76
C VAL A 29 -12.76 13.21 21.41
N GLU A 30 -11.91 13.31 22.41
CA GLU A 30 -10.48 13.12 22.21
C GLU A 30 -10.35 11.73 21.61
N ILE A 31 -10.12 11.68 20.29
CA ILE A 31 -9.74 10.46 19.60
C ILE A 31 -8.39 10.10 20.21
N GLN A 32 -8.41 9.36 21.31
CA GLN A 32 -7.25 8.66 21.80
C GLN A 32 -6.80 7.81 20.63
N ARG A 33 -5.71 8.23 20.00
CA ARG A 33 -5.01 7.44 18.99
C ARG A 33 -4.48 6.23 19.75
N VAL A 34 -5.29 5.18 19.83
CA VAL A 34 -4.81 3.85 20.23
C VAL A 34 -3.55 3.63 19.42
N PRO A 35 -2.40 3.32 20.05
CA PRO A 35 -1.16 3.14 19.31
C PRO A 35 -1.43 2.05 18.26
N GLU A 36 -1.43 2.49 17.01
CA GLU A 36 -1.55 1.62 15.86
C GLU A 36 -0.52 0.51 16.03
N ASN A 37 -0.95 -0.74 15.89
CA ASN A 37 -0.06 -1.87 16.07
C ASN A 37 0.97 -1.84 14.92
N VAL A 38 2.12 -1.21 15.17
CA VAL A 38 3.24 -1.11 14.22
C VAL A 38 3.58 -2.48 13.63
N TRP A 39 3.42 -3.52 14.44
CA TRP A 39 3.61 -4.92 14.03
C TRP A 39 2.73 -5.37 12.86
N ARG A 40 1.50 -4.84 12.75
CA ARG A 40 0.61 -5.10 11.61
C ARG A 40 1.20 -4.53 10.32
N SER A 41 1.66 -3.28 10.35
CA SER A 41 2.26 -2.63 9.19
C SER A 41 3.55 -3.34 8.76
N VAL A 42 4.38 -3.75 9.72
CA VAL A 42 5.59 -4.56 9.44
C VAL A 42 5.23 -5.89 8.79
N ARG A 43 4.26 -6.64 9.35
CA ARG A 43 3.84 -7.94 8.79
C ARG A 43 3.30 -7.81 7.37
N LEU A 44 2.48 -6.79 7.11
CA LEU A 44 1.95 -6.52 5.77
C LEU A 44 3.07 -6.18 4.79
N SER A 45 4.07 -5.40 5.24
CA SER A 45 5.21 -5.02 4.42
C SER A 45 6.06 -6.23 4.06
N LEU A 46 6.30 -7.16 4.98
CA LEU A 46 7.02 -8.42 4.69
C LEU A 46 6.30 -9.25 3.61
N ILE A 47 4.97 -9.38 3.70
CA ILE A 47 4.19 -10.08 2.66
C ILE A 47 4.33 -9.35 1.31
N GLY A 48 4.28 -8.02 1.33
CA GLY A 48 4.49 -7.18 0.15
C GLY A 48 5.89 -7.32 -0.47
N THR A 49 6.94 -7.44 0.35
CA THR A 49 8.31 -7.58 -0.17
C THR A 49 8.49 -8.92 -0.86
N PHE A 50 7.96 -10.00 -0.28
CA PHE A 50 7.94 -11.31 -0.93
C PHE A 50 7.17 -11.26 -2.25
N LEU A 51 5.99 -10.64 -2.25
CA LEU A 51 5.19 -10.48 -3.46
C LEU A 51 5.93 -9.67 -4.54
N SER A 52 6.65 -8.61 -4.15
CA SER A 52 7.45 -7.79 -5.07
C SER A 52 8.56 -8.61 -5.73
N ILE A 53 9.26 -9.45 -4.96
CA ILE A 53 10.34 -10.31 -5.49
C ILE A 53 9.77 -11.33 -6.48
N ILE A 54 8.62 -11.93 -6.16
CA ILE A 54 7.93 -12.87 -7.07
C ILE A 54 7.53 -12.16 -8.36
N ILE A 55 6.94 -10.96 -8.28
CA ILE A 55 6.56 -10.17 -9.45
C ILE A 55 7.80 -9.83 -10.28
N SER A 56 8.89 -9.39 -9.63
CA SER A 56 10.15 -9.09 -10.31
C SER A 56 10.70 -10.31 -11.05
N SER A 57 10.68 -11.49 -10.42
CA SER A 57 11.11 -12.74 -11.04
C SER A 57 10.25 -13.14 -12.22
N ILE A 58 8.93 -12.93 -12.16
CA ILE A 58 8.03 -13.25 -13.26
C ILE A 58 8.26 -12.30 -14.45
N ILE A 59 8.40 -11.00 -14.18
CA ILE A 59 8.64 -10.00 -15.24
C ILE A 59 9.98 -10.26 -15.93
N ALA A 60 11.03 -10.59 -15.16
CA ALA A 60 12.34 -10.91 -15.72
C ALA A 60 12.30 -12.10 -16.70
N VAL A 61 11.42 -13.08 -16.46
CA VAL A 61 11.22 -14.23 -17.35
C VAL A 61 10.32 -13.88 -18.56
N ALA A 62 9.35 -12.99 -18.37
CA ALA A 62 8.35 -12.67 -19.39
C ALA A 62 8.76 -11.57 -20.37
N ALA A 63 9.63 -10.65 -19.95
CA ALA A 63 10.06 -9.50 -20.73
C ALA A 63 11.59 -9.55 -20.91
N GLU A 64 12.04 -10.20 -21.98
CA GLU A 64 13.46 -10.22 -22.33
C GLU A 64 13.93 -8.78 -22.64
N GLY A 65 14.86 -8.27 -21.84
CA GLY A 65 15.51 -6.98 -22.06
C GLY A 65 14.81 -5.75 -21.47
N PHE A 66 13.79 -5.92 -20.62
CA PHE A 66 13.19 -4.80 -19.89
C PHE A 66 13.48 -4.91 -18.39
N ASP A 67 14.31 -4.00 -17.87
CA ASP A 67 14.52 -3.88 -16.42
C ASP A 67 13.30 -3.18 -15.80
N PRO A 68 12.52 -3.85 -14.94
CA PRO A 68 11.26 -3.28 -14.46
C PRO A 68 11.42 -2.23 -13.35
N TYR A 69 12.65 -1.82 -13.02
CA TYR A 69 13.01 -0.81 -12.00
C TYR A 69 12.07 -0.86 -10.77
N PHE A 70 11.17 0.11 -10.64
CA PHE A 70 10.28 0.30 -9.49
C PHE A 70 8.89 -0.37 -9.65
N ILE A 71 8.59 -0.94 -10.82
CA ILE A 71 7.26 -1.50 -11.12
C ILE A 71 6.88 -2.64 -10.17
N PRO A 72 7.75 -3.60 -9.81
CA PRO A 72 7.37 -4.71 -8.94
C PRO A 72 6.99 -4.24 -7.53
N THR A 73 7.76 -3.31 -6.97
CA THR A 73 7.51 -2.75 -5.63
C THR A 73 6.26 -1.88 -5.62
N PHE A 74 6.05 -1.08 -6.67
CA PHE A 74 4.86 -0.25 -6.85
C PHE A 74 3.58 -1.08 -6.92
N ILE A 75 3.54 -2.10 -7.79
CA ILE A 75 2.39 -2.99 -7.94
C ILE A 75 2.13 -3.76 -6.65
N SER A 76 3.18 -4.29 -6.02
CA SER A 76 3.04 -5.00 -4.75
C SER A 76 2.44 -4.12 -3.66
N ALA A 77 2.93 -2.88 -3.50
CA ALA A 77 2.39 -1.94 -2.53
C ALA A 77 0.91 -1.65 -2.79
N LEU A 78 0.50 -1.41 -4.04
CA LEU A 78 -0.90 -1.22 -4.40
C LEU A 78 -1.77 -2.43 -4.00
N ILE A 79 -1.32 -3.64 -4.32
CA ILE A 79 -2.05 -4.88 -4.00
C ILE A 79 -2.22 -5.02 -2.48
N ILE A 80 -1.15 -4.82 -1.70
CA ILE A 80 -1.19 -4.97 -0.24
C ILE A 80 -2.08 -3.91 0.40
N ILE A 81 -1.95 -2.65 0.00
CA ILE A 81 -2.77 -1.54 0.54
C ILE A 81 -4.25 -1.77 0.20
N TYR A 82 -4.53 -2.23 -1.02
CA TYR A 82 -5.88 -2.56 -1.45
C TYR A 82 -6.48 -3.73 -0.66
N MET A 83 -5.73 -4.83 -0.50
CA MET A 83 -6.20 -6.03 0.19
C MET A 83 -6.34 -5.81 1.70
N SER A 84 -5.40 -5.09 2.30
CA SER A 84 -5.35 -4.85 3.75
C SER A 84 -6.45 -3.91 4.25
N GLY A 85 -7.10 -3.15 3.35
CA GLY A 85 -8.20 -2.25 3.69
C GLY A 85 -7.76 -1.12 4.63
N THR A 86 -6.51 -0.66 4.49
CA THR A 86 -5.97 0.46 5.28
C THR A 86 -6.72 1.75 4.98
N LYS A 87 -7.27 2.36 6.02
CA LYS A 87 -8.11 3.57 5.92
C LYS A 87 -7.39 4.85 6.28
N SER A 88 -6.19 4.77 6.82
CA SER A 88 -5.39 5.95 7.12
C SER A 88 -4.35 6.15 6.01
N LEU A 89 -4.21 7.40 5.57
CA LEU A 89 -3.16 7.78 4.61
C LEU A 89 -1.78 7.48 5.21
N ARG A 90 -1.63 7.67 6.53
CA ARG A 90 -0.39 7.41 7.26
C ARG A 90 0.04 5.95 7.13
N ASP A 91 -0.87 4.99 7.34
CA ASP A 91 -0.51 3.56 7.25
C ASP A 91 -0.19 3.14 5.83
N ALA A 92 -0.95 3.64 4.85
CA ALA A 92 -0.68 3.35 3.45
C ALA A 92 0.72 3.86 3.02
N LEU A 93 1.10 5.05 3.47
CA LEU A 93 2.44 5.60 3.25
C LEU A 93 3.52 4.80 3.98
N ILE A 94 3.28 4.40 5.23
CA ILE A 94 4.22 3.57 6.00
C ILE A 94 4.43 2.23 5.31
N ILE A 95 3.35 1.55 4.91
CA ILE A 95 3.41 0.22 4.27
C ILE A 95 4.13 0.28 2.93
N SER A 96 3.75 1.22 2.05
CA SER A 96 4.41 1.36 0.74
C SER A 96 5.90 1.70 0.85
N THR A 97 6.25 2.62 1.75
CA THR A 97 7.66 2.99 1.98
C THR A 97 8.45 1.85 2.60
N LEU A 98 7.88 1.11 3.56
CA LEU A 98 8.52 -0.07 4.14
C LEU A 98 8.73 -1.18 3.11
N ILE A 99 7.75 -1.45 2.23
CA ILE A 99 7.91 -2.43 1.16
C ILE A 99 9.10 -2.05 0.28
N TYR A 100 9.18 -0.79 -0.15
CA TYR A 100 10.30 -0.30 -0.95
C TYR A 100 11.65 -0.47 -0.24
N LEU A 101 11.78 0.06 0.99
CA LEU A 101 13.04 0.01 1.74
C LEU A 101 13.51 -1.41 2.02
N ILE A 102 12.60 -2.30 2.42
CA ILE A 102 12.94 -3.69 2.71
C ILE A 102 13.35 -4.41 1.42
N THR A 103 12.65 -4.19 0.31
CA THR A 103 13.00 -4.81 -0.97
C THR A 103 14.38 -4.34 -1.45
N GLU A 104 14.66 -3.04 -1.43
CA GLU A 104 15.97 -2.49 -1.82
C GLU A 104 17.10 -3.01 -0.93
N ALA A 105 16.88 -3.08 0.39
CA ALA A 105 17.86 -3.60 1.33
C ALA A 105 18.19 -5.07 1.06
N ILE A 106 17.17 -5.90 0.79
CA ILE A 106 17.35 -7.32 0.48
C ILE A 106 18.10 -7.50 -0.85
N LEU A 107 17.67 -6.81 -1.92
CA LEU A 107 18.29 -6.93 -3.24
C LEU A 107 19.74 -6.44 -3.23
N SER A 108 19.99 -5.29 -2.61
CA SER A 108 21.35 -4.74 -2.48
C SER A 108 22.26 -5.67 -1.66
N GLY A 109 21.73 -6.27 -0.59
CA GLY A 109 22.48 -7.23 0.23
C GLY A 109 22.82 -8.51 -0.53
N ILE A 110 21.85 -9.09 -1.26
CA ILE A 110 22.07 -10.28 -2.11
C ILE A 110 23.09 -9.97 -3.20
N PHE A 111 22.98 -8.81 -3.85
CA PHE A 111 23.87 -8.37 -4.90
C PHE A 111 25.32 -8.24 -4.41
N LEU A 112 25.55 -7.52 -3.32
CA LEU A 112 26.88 -7.37 -2.71
C LEU A 112 27.44 -8.71 -2.22
N GLY A 113 26.61 -9.56 -1.62
CA GLY A 113 27.01 -10.89 -1.18
C GLY A 113 27.44 -11.78 -2.35
N THR A 114 26.74 -11.70 -3.47
CA THR A 114 27.09 -12.45 -4.69
C THR A 114 28.44 -12.02 -5.24
N LEU A 115 28.70 -10.70 -5.30
CA LEU A 115 30.00 -10.17 -5.72
C LEU A 115 31.14 -10.63 -4.79
N TYR A 116 30.90 -10.62 -3.48
CA TYR A 116 31.88 -11.07 -2.49
C TYR A 116 32.25 -12.54 -2.67
N VAL A 117 31.26 -13.43 -2.81
CA VAL A 117 31.48 -14.87 -3.01
C VAL A 117 32.20 -15.16 -4.33
N GLN A 118 31.94 -14.38 -5.37
CA GLN A 118 32.59 -14.53 -6.68
C GLN A 118 33.98 -13.86 -6.75
N GLY A 119 34.40 -13.12 -5.72
CA GLY A 119 35.66 -12.38 -5.71
C GLY A 119 35.71 -11.23 -6.74
N ILE A 120 34.55 -10.77 -7.22
CA ILE A 120 34.47 -9.71 -8.22
C ILE A 120 34.48 -8.36 -7.48
N LYS A 121 35.36 -7.45 -7.92
CA LYS A 121 35.38 -6.08 -7.39
C LYS A 121 34.16 -5.31 -7.90
N LEU A 122 33.57 -4.51 -7.01
CA LEU A 122 32.42 -3.67 -7.33
C LEU A 122 32.70 -2.76 -8.55
N SER A 123 33.90 -2.18 -8.62
CA SER A 123 34.33 -1.34 -9.75
C SER A 123 34.25 -2.06 -11.10
N THR A 124 34.61 -3.34 -11.14
CA THR A 124 34.61 -4.15 -12.36
C THR A 124 33.20 -4.46 -12.81
N TYR A 125 32.29 -4.74 -11.86
CA TYR A 125 30.87 -4.92 -12.18
C TYR A 125 30.26 -3.64 -12.75
N TYR A 126 30.50 -2.49 -12.11
CA TYR A 126 29.97 -1.22 -12.59
C TYR A 126 30.47 -0.87 -13.99
N SER A 127 31.76 -1.11 -14.29
CA SER A 127 32.29 -0.90 -15.65
C SER A 127 31.69 -1.84 -16.69
N MET A 128 31.27 -3.04 -16.28
CA MET A 128 30.65 -4.03 -17.18
C MET A 128 29.16 -3.72 -17.43
N TYR A 129 28.44 -3.26 -16.41
CA TYR A 129 26.99 -3.05 -16.48
C TYR A 129 26.62 -1.65 -17.00
N TYR A 130 27.32 -0.60 -16.58
CA TYR A 130 27.03 0.79 -16.99
C TYR A 130 28.00 1.33 -18.06
N GLY A 131 29.02 0.56 -18.46
CA GLY A 131 30.07 1.03 -19.36
C GLY A 131 30.97 2.08 -18.71
N GLU A 132 31.47 3.03 -19.50
CA GLU A 132 32.42 4.07 -19.04
C GLU A 132 31.77 5.14 -18.14
N ALA A 133 30.45 5.33 -18.19
CA ALA A 133 29.73 6.27 -17.34
C ALA A 133 28.23 5.94 -17.22
N PRO A 134 27.61 6.13 -16.04
CA PRO A 134 26.18 5.98 -15.86
C PRO A 134 25.43 6.97 -16.74
N THR A 135 24.33 6.51 -17.36
CA THR A 135 23.52 7.39 -18.20
C THR A 135 22.65 8.31 -17.34
N LEU A 136 22.25 9.44 -17.90
CA LEU A 136 21.31 10.35 -17.25
C LEU A 136 19.99 9.64 -16.88
N THR A 137 19.59 8.66 -17.68
CA THR A 137 18.40 7.84 -17.46
C THR A 137 18.49 7.00 -16.19
N ASP A 138 19.65 6.38 -15.93
CA ASP A 138 19.87 5.54 -14.75
C ASP A 138 19.79 6.35 -13.45
N VAL A 139 20.41 7.53 -13.44
CA VAL A 139 20.41 8.45 -12.30
C VAL A 139 18.99 8.93 -11.99
N ILE A 140 18.24 9.27 -13.04
CA ILE A 140 16.85 9.71 -12.92
C ILE A 140 15.96 8.57 -12.39
N LEU A 141 16.06 7.37 -12.97
CA LEU A 141 15.25 6.22 -12.55
C LEU A 141 15.52 5.81 -11.11
N TYR A 142 16.79 5.81 -10.69
CA TYR A 142 17.16 5.52 -9.31
C TYR A 142 16.56 6.55 -8.33
N SER A 143 16.60 7.83 -8.69
CA SER A 143 16.04 8.92 -7.88
C SER A 143 14.51 8.90 -7.83
N ILE A 144 13.85 8.42 -8.88
CA ILE A 144 12.39 8.30 -8.95
C ILE A 144 11.86 7.14 -8.10
N SER A 145 12.66 6.08 -7.92
CA SER A 145 12.25 4.87 -7.18
C SER A 145 11.62 5.15 -5.79
N PRO A 146 12.24 5.91 -4.86
CA PRO A 146 11.62 6.23 -3.57
C PRO A 146 10.36 7.10 -3.71
N ILE A 147 10.31 7.99 -4.71
CA ILE A 147 9.15 8.84 -4.99
C ILE A 147 7.95 7.98 -5.41
N THR A 148 8.19 6.94 -6.21
CA THR A 148 7.14 6.03 -6.66
C THR A 148 6.54 5.23 -5.51
N ALA A 149 7.31 4.90 -4.47
CA ALA A 149 6.79 4.26 -3.27
C ALA A 149 5.78 5.15 -2.54
N VAL A 150 6.09 6.43 -2.36
CA VAL A 150 5.18 7.42 -1.76
C VAL A 150 3.91 7.56 -2.61
N LEU A 151 4.05 7.63 -3.93
CA LEU A 151 2.92 7.69 -4.86
C LEU A 151 2.06 6.42 -4.78
N ALA A 152 2.66 5.24 -4.65
CA ALA A 152 1.94 3.98 -4.46
C ALA A 152 1.10 4.00 -3.18
N GLY A 153 1.65 4.55 -2.09
CA GLY A 153 0.92 4.78 -0.85
C GLY A 153 -0.29 5.68 -1.03
N PHE A 154 -0.12 6.81 -1.70
CA PHE A 154 -1.19 7.78 -1.95
C PHE A 154 -2.29 7.22 -2.87
N ILE A 155 -1.89 6.60 -3.99
CA ILE A 155 -2.81 6.00 -4.95
C ILE A 155 -3.55 4.82 -4.33
N GLY A 156 -2.82 3.93 -3.64
CA GLY A 156 -3.39 2.78 -2.95
C GLY A 156 -4.41 3.19 -1.89
N TYR A 157 -4.12 4.22 -1.11
CA TYR A 157 -5.06 4.80 -0.15
C TYR A 157 -6.36 5.25 -0.84
N LYS A 158 -6.25 6.03 -1.92
CA LYS A 158 -7.40 6.55 -2.66
C LYS A 158 -8.28 5.43 -3.24
N ILE A 159 -7.67 4.37 -3.75
CA ILE A 159 -8.39 3.19 -4.26
C ILE A 159 -9.08 2.44 -3.11
N SER A 160 -8.43 2.31 -1.95
CA SER A 160 -8.95 1.59 -0.79
C SER A 160 -10.20 2.26 -0.18
N LEU A 161 -10.24 3.59 -0.16
CA LEU A 161 -11.41 4.36 0.30
C LEU A 161 -12.68 4.08 -0.52
N GLY A 162 -12.55 3.88 -1.84
CA GLY A 162 -13.68 3.58 -2.72
C GLY A 162 -14.42 2.27 -2.38
N ARG A 163 -13.82 1.40 -1.56
CA ARG A 163 -14.41 0.13 -1.13
C ARG A 163 -15.55 0.29 -0.11
N GLU A 164 -15.56 1.38 0.66
CA GLU A 164 -16.48 1.54 1.79
C GLU A 164 -17.87 2.04 1.35
N VAL A 165 -17.94 2.91 0.34
CA VAL A 165 -19.21 3.42 -0.23
C VAL A 165 -20.09 2.28 -0.75
N SER A 166 -19.47 1.17 -1.19
CA SER A 166 -20.20 0.01 -1.69
C SER A 166 -20.62 -0.98 -0.60
N TYR A 167 -20.11 -0.85 0.64
CA TYR A 167 -20.34 -1.80 1.75
C TYR A 167 -21.29 -1.26 2.82
N GLU A 168 -21.42 0.06 3.00
CA GLU A 168 -22.43 0.63 3.91
C GLU A 168 -23.88 0.33 3.49
N ARG A 169 -24.12 -0.10 2.25
CA ARG A 169 -25.44 -0.54 1.79
C ARG A 169 -25.86 -1.94 2.31
N PHE A 170 -24.95 -2.70 2.95
CA PHE A 170 -25.20 -4.10 3.36
C PHE A 170 -24.67 -4.42 4.77
N ARG A 171 -24.94 -3.58 5.76
CA ARG A 171 -24.47 -3.79 7.14
C ARG A 171 -25.62 -4.08 8.12
N GLU A 172 -26.10 -5.31 8.10
CA GLU A 172 -26.51 -6.03 9.32
C GLU A 172 -25.93 -7.44 9.21
N GLU A 173 -24.73 -7.66 9.76
CA GLU A 173 -24.30 -8.86 10.51
C GLU A 173 -22.79 -8.84 10.81
N PRO A 174 -22.33 -9.50 11.90
CA PRO A 174 -21.04 -9.23 12.52
C PRO A 174 -19.86 -10.01 11.92
N SER A 175 -18.68 -9.41 12.12
CA SER A 175 -17.31 -9.83 11.77
C SER A 175 -17.05 -11.28 11.33
N PRO A 176 -16.42 -11.50 10.16
CA PRO A 176 -15.75 -12.77 9.87
C PRO A 176 -14.22 -12.66 9.99
N THR A 177 -13.65 -13.77 10.45
CA THR A 177 -12.23 -14.04 10.63
C THR A 177 -11.45 -14.11 9.31
N LEU A 178 -10.16 -13.75 9.40
CA LEU A 178 -9.18 -13.50 8.33
C LEU A 178 -9.05 -14.56 7.21
N PHE A 179 -9.54 -15.79 7.39
CA PHE A 179 -9.28 -16.89 6.45
C PHE A 179 -10.37 -17.07 5.38
N SER A 180 -11.60 -16.61 5.61
CA SER A 180 -12.70 -16.78 4.64
C SER A 180 -12.73 -15.71 3.54
N SER A 181 -12.08 -14.56 3.77
CA SER A 181 -12.07 -13.43 2.83
C SER A 181 -11.20 -13.68 1.57
N ALA A 182 -10.17 -14.52 1.68
CA ALA A 182 -9.29 -14.87 0.56
C ALA A 182 -10.03 -15.63 -0.56
N LYS A 183 -10.94 -16.55 -0.20
CA LYS A 183 -11.72 -17.36 -1.16
C LYS A 183 -12.74 -16.53 -1.95
N VAL A 184 -13.33 -15.52 -1.33
CA VAL A 184 -14.33 -14.66 -2.00
C VAL A 184 -13.65 -13.66 -2.95
N SER A 185 -12.46 -13.18 -2.59
CA SER A 185 -11.73 -12.18 -3.39
C SER A 185 -11.09 -12.76 -4.66
N LEU A 186 -10.61 -14.02 -4.64
CA LEU A 186 -10.12 -14.70 -5.86
C LEU A 186 -11.23 -14.92 -6.90
N LYS A 187 -12.48 -15.14 -6.48
CA LYS A 187 -13.61 -15.24 -7.42
C LYS A 187 -13.85 -13.93 -8.16
N LYS A 188 -13.73 -12.77 -7.51
CA LYS A 188 -13.89 -11.46 -8.16
C LYS A 188 -12.72 -11.09 -9.08
N PHE A 189 -11.49 -11.47 -8.75
CA PHE A 189 -10.33 -11.26 -9.63
C PHE A 189 -10.50 -11.98 -10.98
N LYS A 190 -11.11 -13.18 -10.98
CA LYS A 190 -11.45 -13.92 -12.21
C LYS A 190 -12.43 -13.15 -13.11
N TYR A 191 -13.41 -12.42 -12.56
CA TYR A 191 -14.38 -11.66 -13.35
C TYR A 191 -13.83 -10.33 -13.86
N ILE A 192 -12.92 -9.68 -13.13
CA ILE A 192 -12.27 -8.44 -13.57
C ILE A 192 -11.27 -8.72 -14.71
N PHE A 193 -10.49 -9.81 -14.61
CA PHE A 193 -9.60 -10.21 -15.70
C PHE A 193 -10.37 -10.68 -16.95
N LEU A 194 -11.49 -11.39 -16.80
CA LEU A 194 -12.34 -11.74 -17.94
C LEU A 194 -12.95 -10.51 -18.63
N GLY A 195 -13.39 -9.51 -17.85
CA GLY A 195 -13.96 -8.28 -18.41
C GLY A 195 -12.94 -7.41 -19.15
N PHE A 196 -11.70 -7.37 -18.68
CA PHE A 196 -10.63 -6.59 -19.33
C PHE A 196 -10.14 -7.24 -20.64
N PHE A 197 -10.03 -8.57 -20.69
CA PHE A 197 -9.64 -9.30 -21.90
C PHE A 197 -10.73 -9.29 -23.00
N ILE A 198 -12.01 -9.26 -22.63
CA ILE A 198 -13.10 -9.16 -23.61
C ILE A 198 -13.14 -7.76 -24.23
N LYS A 199 -12.86 -6.70 -23.44
CA LYS A 199 -12.84 -5.33 -23.94
C LYS A 199 -11.65 -5.03 -24.86
N SER A 200 -10.47 -5.58 -24.59
CA SER A 200 -9.32 -5.42 -25.48
C SER A 200 -9.46 -6.17 -26.82
N LYS A 201 -10.26 -7.24 -26.86
CA LYS A 201 -10.49 -8.01 -28.10
C LYS A 201 -11.53 -7.36 -29.02
N LEU A 202 -12.53 -6.67 -28.47
CA LEU A 202 -13.55 -5.95 -29.26
C LEU A 202 -13.02 -4.68 -29.93
N ASP A 203 -12.03 -4.00 -29.35
CA ASP A 203 -11.43 -2.79 -29.93
C ASP A 203 -10.40 -3.09 -31.04
N ALA A 204 -9.96 -4.35 -31.18
CA ALA A 204 -8.99 -4.78 -32.20
C ALA A 204 -9.65 -5.32 -33.48
N GLU A 205 -10.94 -5.67 -33.45
CA GLU A 205 -11.68 -6.27 -34.57
C GLU A 205 -12.67 -5.28 -35.23
N GLY A 206 -12.69 -4.03 -34.75
CA GLY A 206 -13.53 -2.93 -35.22
C GLY A 206 -12.76 -1.79 -35.89
N ARG A 207 -11.58 -2.05 -36.47
CA ARG A 207 -10.85 -1.08 -37.29
C ARG A 207 -10.22 -1.74 -38.52
#